data_AF-A0A2V9XZ59-F1
#
_entry.id   AF-A0A2V9XZ59-F1
#
_cell.length_a   1.000
_cell.length_b   1.000
_cell.length_c   1.000
_cell.angle_alpha   90.00
_cell.angle_beta   90.00
_cell.angle_gamma   90.00
#
_symmetry.space_group_name_H-M   'P 1'
#
loop_
_entity.id
_entity.type
_entity.pdbx_description
1 polymer ?
#
loop_
_entity_poly.entity_id
_entity_poly.type
_entity_poly.pdbx_seq_one_letter_code
_entity_poly.pdbx_strand_id
1 'polypeptide(L)'
;MTVGQDSLATGKAAETDVKIPDLWQEVRRVYGFPLTMFALAIVPGLNFTYSGHGGPCWFLIPLCFPYVLVFAVIRLFTVRIERFLWFRNFFAATIPLYIGLAFPLSAAATYSLQHTFGLTIPVWTFMKVMISPFPFWYFS
;
A
#
# COMPACT_ATOMS: atom_id res chain seq x y z
N MET A 1 46.32 17.42 42.60
CA MET A 1 46.32 17.00 41.18
C MET A 1 45.46 15.76 41.07
N THR A 2 44.20 15.94 40.67
CA THR A 2 43.28 14.84 40.33
C THR A 2 42.59 15.28 39.05
N VAL A 3 43.31 15.13 37.95
CA VAL A 3 42.81 15.32 36.59
C VAL A 3 42.38 13.96 36.09
N GLY A 4 41.13 13.85 35.63
CA GLY A 4 40.79 12.87 34.59
C GLY A 4 39.90 11.69 35.00
N GLN A 5 38.70 11.96 35.54
CA GLN A 5 37.60 10.99 35.43
C GLN A 5 36.28 11.57 34.87
N ASP A 6 36.14 12.90 34.78
CA ASP A 6 34.88 13.51 34.36
C ASP A 6 34.68 13.61 32.84
N SER A 7 35.69 13.27 32.02
CA SER A 7 35.60 13.42 30.56
C SER A 7 35.17 12.14 29.81
N LEU A 8 35.00 11.00 30.50
CA LEU A 8 34.62 9.73 29.88
C LEU A 8 33.11 9.46 29.89
N ALA A 9 32.31 10.23 30.64
CA ALA A 9 30.86 10.05 30.71
C ALA A 9 30.09 10.76 29.58
N THR A 10 30.71 11.72 28.89
CA THR A 10 30.02 12.56 27.88
C THR A 10 30.11 12.02 26.46
N GLY A 11 30.79 10.90 26.23
CA GLY A 11 30.94 10.27 24.92
C GLY A 11 29.91 9.18 24.58
N LYS A 12 29.01 8.85 25.52
CA LYS A 12 28.09 7.70 25.39
C LYS A 12 26.62 8.09 25.16
N ALA A 13 26.33 9.37 24.96
CA ALA A 13 24.98 9.91 24.86
C ALA A 13 24.75 10.64 23.54
N ALA A 14 24.99 9.97 22.42
CA ALA A 14 24.42 10.32 21.12
C ALA A 14 24.44 9.11 20.17
N GLU A 15 24.23 7.89 20.69
CA GLU A 15 23.68 6.84 19.85
C GLU A 15 22.23 7.28 19.63
N THR A 16 22.00 8.09 18.60
CA THR A 16 20.67 8.32 18.07
C THR A 16 20.16 6.94 17.70
N ASP A 17 19.42 6.31 18.62
CA ASP A 17 18.68 5.08 18.39
C ASP A 17 17.72 5.38 17.24
N VAL A 18 18.18 5.14 16.02
CA VAL A 18 17.40 5.30 14.81
C VAL A 18 16.40 4.16 14.83
N LYS A 19 15.35 4.31 15.63
CA LYS A 19 14.29 3.32 15.81
C LYS A 19 13.77 2.93 14.43
N ILE A 20 14.13 1.72 13.98
CA ILE A 20 13.76 1.21 12.67
C ILE A 20 12.23 1.15 12.62
N PRO A 21 11.59 1.71 11.59
CA PRO A 21 10.14 1.65 11.46
C PRO A 21 9.67 0.19 11.37
N ASP A 22 8.55 -0.11 12.02
CA ASP A 22 7.95 -1.44 11.98
C ASP A 22 7.40 -1.74 10.59
N LEU A 23 7.92 -2.80 9.97
CA LEU A 23 7.53 -3.27 8.64
C LEU A 23 6.01 -3.45 8.53
N TRP A 24 5.39 -4.12 9.50
CA TRP A 24 3.96 -4.41 9.46
C TRP A 24 3.11 -3.16 9.59
N GLN A 25 3.57 -2.20 10.40
CA GLN A 25 2.90 -0.91 10.55
C GLN A 25 2.95 -0.12 9.24
N GLU A 26 4.09 -0.08 8.55
CA GLU A 26 4.21 0.63 7.28
C GLU A 26 3.45 -0.09 6.15
N VAL A 27 3.45 -1.43 6.10
CA VAL A 27 2.61 -2.19 5.15
C VAL A 27 1.14 -1.84 5.34
N ARG A 28 0.63 -1.81 6.58
CA ARG A 28 -0.77 -1.46 6.86
C ARG A 28 -1.09 -0.01 6.47
N ARG A 29 -0.15 0.92 6.63
CA ARG A 29 -0.35 2.34 6.26
C ARG A 29 -0.37 2.54 4.74
N VAL A 30 0.56 1.91 4.03
CA VAL A 30 0.73 2.04 2.59
C VAL A 30 -0.35 1.27 1.83
N TYR A 31 -0.59 0.02 2.23
CA TYR A 31 -1.47 -0.89 1.51
C TYR A 31 -2.84 -1.06 2.17
N GLY A 32 -3.12 -0.38 3.28
CA GLY A 32 -4.40 -0.48 3.98
C GLY A 32 -5.58 -0.17 3.06
N PHE A 33 -5.51 0.93 2.31
CA PHE A 33 -6.55 1.33 1.36
C PHE A 33 -6.80 0.26 0.27
N PRO A 34 -5.81 -0.17 -0.53
CA PRO A 34 -6.05 -1.20 -1.54
C PRO A 34 -6.46 -2.55 -0.94
N LEU A 35 -5.96 -2.93 0.23
CA LEU A 35 -6.39 -4.15 0.92
C LEU A 35 -7.86 -4.07 1.34
N THR A 36 -8.32 -2.92 1.85
CA THR A 36 -9.74 -2.70 2.16
C THR A 36 -10.59 -2.81 0.89
N MET A 37 -10.14 -2.24 -0.23
CA MET A 37 -10.86 -2.35 -1.50
C MET A 37 -10.95 -3.79 -1.99
N PHE A 38 -9.88 -4.57 -1.91
CA PHE A 38 -9.93 -6.01 -2.21
C PHE A 38 -10.87 -6.76 -1.26
N ALA A 39 -10.82 -6.47 0.05
CA ALA A 39 -11.70 -7.11 1.02
C ALA A 39 -13.18 -6.83 0.72
N LEU A 40 -13.53 -5.58 0.39
CA LEU A 40 -14.88 -5.20 -0.01
C LEU A 40 -15.32 -5.94 -1.28
N ALA A 41 -14.45 -6.12 -2.26
CA ALA A 41 -14.79 -6.83 -3.49
C ALA A 41 -14.92 -8.36 -3.32
N ILE A 42 -14.10 -8.96 -2.45
CA ILE A 42 -14.03 -10.41 -2.24
C ILE A 42 -15.12 -10.90 -1.29
N VAL A 43 -15.35 -10.21 -0.18
CA VAL A 43 -16.24 -10.68 0.89
C VAL A 43 -17.71 -10.56 0.46
N PRO A 44 -18.46 -11.68 0.38
CA PRO A 44 -19.89 -11.64 0.08
C PRO A 44 -20.64 -10.80 1.11
N GLY A 45 -21.55 -9.95 0.64
CA GLY A 45 -22.31 -9.04 1.49
C GLY A 45 -21.64 -7.68 1.69
N LEU A 46 -20.31 -7.58 1.72
CA LEU A 46 -19.59 -6.30 1.64
C LEU A 46 -19.44 -5.82 0.19
N ASN A 47 -19.44 -6.77 -0.74
CA ASN A 47 -19.39 -6.51 -2.17
C ASN A 47 -20.60 -5.75 -2.72
N PHE A 48 -21.64 -5.47 -1.92
CA PHE A 48 -22.72 -4.54 -2.29
C PHE A 48 -22.21 -3.14 -2.68
N THR A 49 -21.07 -2.71 -2.14
CA THR A 49 -20.47 -1.42 -2.54
C THR A 49 -19.93 -1.42 -3.99
N TYR A 50 -19.83 -2.61 -4.58
CA TYR A 50 -19.52 -2.87 -5.99
C TYR A 50 -20.77 -3.27 -6.81
N SER A 51 -21.97 -3.21 -6.23
CA SER A 51 -23.20 -3.61 -6.91
C SER A 51 -23.48 -2.69 -8.11
N GLY A 52 -23.63 -3.28 -9.31
CA GLY A 52 -23.88 -2.56 -10.56
C GLY A 52 -22.67 -1.74 -11.05
N HIS A 53 -22.79 -1.11 -12.23
CA HIS A 53 -21.75 -0.22 -12.80
C HIS A 53 -21.60 1.13 -12.07
N GLY A 54 -22.38 1.37 -10.99
CA GLY A 54 -22.45 2.66 -10.28
C GLY A 54 -22.17 2.60 -8.78
N GLY A 55 -21.75 1.45 -8.24
CA GLY A 55 -21.37 1.33 -6.83
C GLY A 55 -20.22 2.28 -6.45
N PRO A 56 -20.22 2.88 -5.24
CA PRO A 56 -19.24 3.88 -4.84
C PRO A 56 -17.80 3.36 -4.90
N CYS A 57 -17.58 2.05 -4.73
CA CYS A 57 -16.24 1.48 -4.83
C CYS A 57 -15.67 1.57 -6.24
N TRP A 58 -16.47 1.57 -7.30
CA TRP A 58 -15.97 1.71 -8.68
C TRP A 58 -15.23 3.04 -8.92
N PHE A 59 -15.62 4.10 -8.23
CA PHE A 59 -14.91 5.39 -8.28
C PHE A 59 -13.62 5.39 -7.44
N LEU A 60 -13.52 4.51 -6.44
CA LEU A 60 -12.41 4.45 -5.51
C LEU A 60 -11.29 3.49 -5.94
N ILE A 61 -11.61 2.40 -6.65
CA ILE A 61 -10.60 1.41 -7.12
C ILE A 61 -9.49 2.08 -7.94
N PRO A 62 -9.77 3.01 -8.88
CA PRO A 62 -8.73 3.65 -9.68
C PRO A 62 -7.76 4.50 -8.84
N LEU A 63 -8.14 4.84 -7.60
CA LEU A 63 -7.31 5.61 -6.66
C LEU A 63 -6.40 4.71 -5.80
N CYS A 64 -6.53 3.38 -5.88
CA CYS A 64 -5.74 2.43 -5.10
C CYS A 64 -4.23 2.59 -5.33
N PHE A 65 -3.78 2.55 -6.57
CA PHE A 65 -2.36 2.71 -6.90
C PHE A 65 -1.86 4.15 -6.75
N PRO A 66 -2.61 5.20 -7.17
CA PRO A 66 -2.26 6.58 -6.87
C PRO A 66 -2.04 6.84 -5.37
N TYR A 67 -2.88 6.26 -4.51
CA TYR A 67 -2.72 6.36 -3.06
C TYR A 67 -1.37 5.77 -2.59
N VAL A 68 -1.03 4.56 -3.05
CA VAL A 68 0.26 3.92 -2.73
C VAL A 68 1.43 4.75 -3.24
N LEU A 69 1.35 5.28 -4.47
CA LEU A 69 2.38 6.13 -5.08
C LEU A 69 2.58 7.43 -4.32
N VAL A 70 1.52 8.18 -4.05
CA VAL A 70 1.59 9.45 -3.32
C VAL A 70 2.17 9.22 -1.93
N PHE A 71 1.75 8.16 -1.24
CA PHE A 71 2.30 7.83 0.07
C PHE A 71 3.79 7.48 0.00
N ALA A 72 4.19 6.70 -1.00
CA ALA A 72 5.59 6.35 -1.22
C ALA A 72 6.45 7.59 -1.52
N VAL A 73 5.96 8.48 -2.39
CA VAL A 73 6.60 9.75 -2.74
C VAL A 73 6.74 10.63 -1.49
N ILE A 74 5.66 10.91 -0.78
CA ILE A 74 5.69 11.75 0.44
C ILE A 74 6.68 11.18 1.45
N ARG A 75 6.68 9.86 1.68
CA ARG A 75 7.63 9.23 2.61
C ARG A 75 9.07 9.36 2.13
N LEU A 76 9.35 9.14 0.85
CA LEU A 76 10.71 9.26 0.32
C LEU A 76 11.24 10.70 0.39
N PHE A 77 10.39 11.71 0.21
CA PHE A 77 10.78 13.12 0.28
C PHE A 77 10.84 13.69 1.70
N THR A 78 10.06 13.16 2.64
CA THR A 78 9.98 13.70 4.01
C THR A 78 11.00 13.04 4.96
N VAL A 79 11.47 11.84 4.64
CA VAL A 79 12.32 11.04 5.51
C VAL A 79 13.78 11.48 5.44
N ARG A 80 14.47 11.51 6.59
CA ARG A 80 15.91 11.78 6.68
C ARG A 80 16.72 10.76 5.88
N ILE A 81 17.86 11.19 5.35
CA ILE A 81 18.78 10.38 4.52
C ILE A 81 19.15 9.03 5.16
N GLU A 82 19.30 8.98 6.48
CA GLU A 82 19.62 7.76 7.24
C GLU A 82 18.56 6.64 7.08
N ARG A 83 17.30 7.02 6.88
CA ARG A 83 16.17 6.09 6.73
C ARG A 83 15.74 5.94 5.28
N PHE A 84 16.22 6.79 4.37
CA PHE A 84 15.89 6.76 2.95
C PHE A 84 16.23 5.40 2.32
N LEU A 85 17.39 4.82 2.66
CA LEU A 85 17.80 3.53 2.11
C LEU A 85 16.85 2.39 2.51
N TRP A 86 16.36 2.42 3.76
CA TRP A 86 15.37 1.47 4.25
C TRP A 86 14.05 1.59 3.49
N PHE A 87 13.50 2.82 3.37
CA PHE A 87 12.25 3.04 2.63
C PHE A 87 12.39 2.71 1.14
N ARG A 88 13.55 3.01 0.54
CA ARG A 88 13.84 2.65 -0.85
C ARG A 88 13.77 1.13 -1.04
N ASN A 89 14.45 0.36 -0.18
CA ASN A 89 14.44 -1.10 -0.26
C ASN A 89 13.06 -1.67 0.07
N PHE A 90 12.35 -1.07 1.03
CA PHE A 90 10.96 -1.40 1.37
C PHE A 90 10.06 -1.27 0.13
N PHE A 91 9.99 -0.10 -0.50
CA PHE A 91 9.15 0.11 -1.68
C PHE A 91 9.61 -0.71 -2.89
N ALA A 92 10.91 -0.89 -3.07
CA ALA A 92 11.46 -1.74 -4.13
C ALA A 92 11.03 -3.21 -3.99
N ALA A 93 10.84 -3.70 -2.77
CA ALA A 93 10.37 -5.07 -2.51
C ALA A 93 8.83 -5.16 -2.50
N THR A 94 8.15 -4.21 -1.86
CA THR A 94 6.69 -4.30 -1.64
C THR A 94 5.87 -3.95 -2.86
N ILE A 95 6.33 -3.06 -3.75
CA ILE A 95 5.60 -2.70 -4.98
C ILE A 95 5.50 -3.89 -5.94
N PRO A 96 6.59 -4.61 -6.30
CA PRO A 96 6.48 -5.81 -7.12
C PRO A 96 5.63 -6.89 -6.46
N LEU A 97 5.76 -7.06 -5.13
CA LEU A 97 4.95 -8.01 -4.38
C LEU A 97 3.46 -7.67 -4.45
N TYR A 98 3.10 -6.39 -4.31
CA TYR A 98 1.73 -5.90 -4.46
C TYR A 98 1.17 -6.18 -5.85
N ILE A 99 1.95 -5.92 -6.91
CA ILE A 99 1.54 -6.20 -8.29
C ILE A 99 1.34 -7.72 -8.50
N GLY A 100 2.23 -8.54 -7.96
CA GLY A 100 2.09 -10.00 -8.03
C GLY A 100 0.86 -10.52 -7.28
N LEU A 101 0.60 -10.00 -6.09
CA LEU A 101 -0.57 -10.37 -5.27
C LEU A 101 -1.89 -9.80 -5.83
N ALA A 102 -1.84 -8.70 -6.58
CA ALA A 102 -3.02 -8.13 -7.20
C ALA A 102 -3.70 -9.11 -8.17
N PHE A 103 -2.96 -10.01 -8.82
CA PHE A 103 -3.54 -11.00 -9.73
C PHE A 103 -4.47 -12.01 -9.01
N PRO A 104 -4.03 -12.82 -8.03
CA PRO A 104 -4.91 -13.75 -7.34
C PRO A 104 -6.03 -13.04 -6.58
N LEU A 105 -5.77 -11.86 -6.01
CA LEU A 105 -6.80 -11.05 -5.36
C LEU A 105 -7.87 -10.56 -6.35
N SER A 106 -7.46 -10.15 -7.56
CA SER A 106 -8.40 -9.76 -8.61
C SER A 106 -9.23 -10.94 -9.09
N ALA A 107 -8.63 -12.12 -9.23
CA ALA A 107 -9.36 -13.34 -9.59
C ALA A 107 -10.43 -13.70 -8.55
N ALA A 108 -10.08 -13.63 -7.26
CA ALA A 108 -11.02 -13.83 -6.16
C ALA A 108 -12.14 -12.77 -6.16
N ALA A 109 -11.80 -11.50 -6.38
CA ALA A 109 -12.76 -10.41 -6.45
C ALA A 109 -13.74 -10.60 -7.61
N THR A 110 -13.26 -10.88 -8.82
CA THR A 110 -14.13 -11.10 -9.98
C THR A 110 -15.01 -12.34 -9.82
N TYR A 111 -14.49 -13.41 -9.22
CA TYR A 111 -15.28 -14.60 -8.93
C TYR A 111 -16.42 -14.30 -7.94
N SER A 112 -16.12 -13.57 -6.86
CA SER A 112 -17.12 -13.17 -5.86
C SER A 112 -18.19 -12.23 -6.44
N LEU A 113 -17.78 -11.25 -7.26
CA LEU A 113 -18.68 -10.33 -7.94
C LEU A 113 -19.57 -11.03 -8.97
N GLN A 114 -19.02 -12.00 -9.71
CA GLN A 114 -19.80 -12.82 -10.63
C GLN A 114 -20.83 -13.67 -9.88
N HIS A 115 -20.44 -14.28 -8.76
CA HIS A 115 -21.33 -15.13 -7.98
C HIS A 115 -22.45 -14.34 -7.27
N THR A 116 -22.19 -13.09 -6.88
CA THR A 116 -23.14 -12.29 -6.10
C THR A 116 -24.03 -11.39 -6.98
N PHE A 117 -23.48 -10.80 -8.04
CA PHE A 117 -24.20 -9.82 -8.89
C PHE A 117 -24.30 -10.23 -10.36
N GLY A 118 -23.72 -11.37 -10.75
CA GLY A 118 -23.66 -11.77 -12.17
C GLY A 118 -22.75 -10.89 -13.03
N LEU A 119 -21.91 -10.03 -12.43
CA LEU A 119 -20.99 -9.17 -13.18
C LEU A 119 -19.79 -9.95 -13.69
N THR A 120 -19.70 -10.11 -15.01
CA THR A 120 -18.56 -10.72 -15.69
C THR A 120 -17.51 -9.67 -16.04
N ILE A 121 -16.65 -9.35 -15.08
CA ILE A 121 -15.50 -8.48 -15.29
C ILE A 121 -14.26 -9.34 -15.60
N PRO A 122 -13.51 -9.08 -16.68
CA PRO A 122 -12.25 -9.75 -16.91
C PRO A 122 -11.27 -9.49 -15.76
N VAL A 123 -10.65 -10.55 -15.22
CA VAL A 123 -9.64 -10.46 -14.14
C VAL A 123 -8.57 -9.43 -14.47
N TRP A 124 -8.11 -9.42 -15.73
CA TRP A 124 -7.09 -8.51 -16.22
C TRP A 124 -7.53 -7.04 -16.16
N THR A 125 -8.80 -6.77 -16.46
CA THR A 125 -9.37 -5.42 -16.35
C THR A 125 -9.42 -4.98 -14.90
N PHE A 126 -9.91 -5.83 -14.00
CA PHE A 126 -9.96 -5.51 -12.56
C PHE A 126 -8.56 -5.27 -11.98
N MET A 127 -7.59 -6.11 -12.35
CA MET A 127 -6.19 -5.95 -11.97
C MET A 127 -5.62 -4.63 -12.48
N LYS A 128 -5.82 -4.30 -13.77
CA LYS A 128 -5.36 -3.02 -14.34
C LYS A 128 -5.90 -1.83 -13.57
N VAL A 129 -7.18 -1.83 -13.24
CA VAL A 129 -7.78 -0.71 -12.48
C VAL A 129 -7.15 -0.59 -11.09
N MET A 130 -6.85 -1.71 -10.44
CA MET A 130 -6.21 -1.73 -9.12
C MET A 130 -4.75 -1.25 -9.14
N ILE A 131 -3.98 -1.57 -10.18
CA ILE A 131 -2.54 -1.29 -10.27
C ILE A 131 -2.19 -0.10 -11.17
N SER A 132 -3.15 0.45 -11.90
CA SER A 132 -2.86 1.51 -12.87
C SER A 132 -2.47 2.80 -12.13
N PRO A 133 -1.33 3.42 -12.48
CA PRO A 133 -0.93 4.70 -11.91
C PRO A 133 -1.88 5.84 -12.22
N PHE A 134 -2.75 5.66 -13.22
CA PHE A 134 -3.70 6.68 -13.61
C PHE A 134 -5.09 6.09 -13.86
N PRO A 135 -6.15 6.79 -13.45
CA PRO A 135 -7.52 6.33 -13.61
C PRO A 135 -8.05 6.45 -15.05
N PHE A 136 -7.24 6.93 -16.01
CA PHE A 136 -7.74 7.36 -17.33
C PHE A 136 -8.26 6.23 -18.24
N TRP A 137 -7.97 4.96 -17.95
CA TRP A 137 -8.46 3.82 -18.74
C TRP A 137 -9.95 3.50 -18.52
N TYR A 138 -10.63 4.23 -17.65
CA TYR A 138 -12.04 4.00 -17.33
C TYR A 138 -13.02 4.43 -18.44
N PHE A 139 -12.56 5.20 -19.43
CA PHE A 139 -13.42 5.89 -20.41
C PHE A 139 -13.04 5.68 -21.88
N SER A 140 -12.14 4.74 -22.18
CA SER A 140 -11.63 4.49 -23.54
C SER A 140 -11.84 3.06 -23.98
#